data_AF-A0A6C0C0K8-F1
#
_entry.id   AF-A0A6C0C0K8-F1
#
_cell.length_a   1.000
_cell.length_b   1.000
_cell.length_c   1.000
_cell.angle_alpha   90.00
_cell.angle_beta   90.00
_cell.angle_gamma   90.00
#
_symmetry.space_group_name_H-M   'P 1'
#
loop_
_entity.id
_entity.type
_entity.pdbx_description
1 polymer ?
#
loop_
_entity_poly.entity_id
_entity_poly.type
_entity_poly.pdbx_seq_one_letter_code
_entity_poly.pdbx_strand_id
1 'polypeptide(L)'
;MTIYTSHELKLLLNAVTAIKELNCAEYIKHFDDNSAGFMWSTNETVYKLGMALVTDGHSGASFACTMHLAQTFLTSNDDIDATIINIQNMINNNNIVAE
;
A
#
# COMPACT_ATOMS: atom_id res chain seq x y z
N MET A 1 -18.93 0.66 -5.74
CA MET A 1 -18.39 0.68 -4.37
C MET A 1 -17.40 -0.47 -4.30
N THR A 2 -16.10 -0.18 -4.25
CA THR A 2 -15.08 -1.23 -4.13
C THR A 2 -15.10 -1.71 -2.69
N ILE A 3 -15.33 -3.01 -2.50
CA ILE A 3 -15.29 -3.65 -1.18
C ILE A 3 -13.94 -4.34 -1.09
N TYR A 4 -13.15 -3.99 -0.08
CA TYR A 4 -11.87 -4.63 0.23
C TYR A 4 -12.07 -5.59 1.40
N THR A 5 -11.44 -6.75 1.35
CA THR A 5 -11.40 -7.68 2.48
C THR A 5 -10.56 -7.12 3.64
N SER A 6 -10.82 -7.57 4.87
CA SER A 6 -9.98 -7.20 6.03
C SER A 6 -8.51 -7.59 5.84
N HIS A 7 -8.22 -8.62 5.04
CA HIS A 7 -6.85 -9.01 4.74
C HIS A 7 -6.17 -8.00 3.80
N GLU A 8 -6.82 -7.64 2.69
CA GLU A 8 -6.29 -6.63 1.75
C GLU A 8 -6.06 -5.28 2.44
N LEU A 9 -6.96 -4.88 3.33
CA LEU A 9 -6.80 -3.64 4.09
C LEU A 9 -5.62 -3.67 5.07
N LYS A 10 -5.32 -4.84 5.67
CA LYS A 10 -4.14 -5.00 6.53
C LYS A 10 -2.85 -4.89 5.72
N LEU A 11 -2.78 -5.53 4.55
CA LEU A 11 -1.65 -5.41 3.63
C LEU A 11 -1.45 -3.97 3.16
N LEU A 12 -2.55 -3.28 2.83
CA LEU A 12 -2.54 -1.87 2.47
C LEU A 12 -2.03 -0.99 3.63
N LEU A 13 -2.50 -1.23 4.85
CA LEU A 13 -2.07 -0.49 6.03
C LEU A 13 -0.56 -0.65 6.28
N ASN A 14 -0.05 -1.88 6.17
CA ASN A 14 1.37 -2.17 6.29
C ASN A 14 2.18 -1.44 5.20
N ALA A 15 1.71 -1.49 3.95
CA ALA A 15 2.35 -0.79 2.84
C ALA A 15 2.42 0.73 3.04
N VAL A 16 1.32 1.38 3.40
CA VAL A 16 1.30 2.84 3.64
C VAL A 16 2.15 3.21 4.86
N THR A 17 2.20 2.37 5.89
CA THR A 17 3.07 2.57 7.05
C THR A 17 4.54 2.48 6.66
N ALA A 18 4.94 1.46 5.88
CA ALA A 18 6.31 1.34 5.38
C ALA A 18 6.71 2.52 4.48
N ILE A 19 5.79 3.01 3.64
CA ILE A 19 5.99 4.21 2.82
C ILE A 19 6.27 5.44 3.69
N LYS A 20 5.53 5.59 4.80
CA LYS A 20 5.75 6.67 5.78
C LYS A 20 7.12 6.54 6.44
N GLU A 21 7.47 5.36 6.92
CA GLU A 21 8.74 5.09 7.61
C GLU A 21 9.96 5.30 6.70
N LEU A 22 9.85 4.96 5.42
CA LEU A 22 10.88 5.19 4.40
C LEU A 22 10.87 6.62 3.83
N ASN A 23 9.93 7.47 4.26
CA ASN A 23 9.74 8.84 3.79
C ASN A 23 9.67 8.95 2.25
N CYS A 24 8.94 8.03 1.61
CA CYS A 24 8.88 7.92 0.15
C CYS A 24 7.48 8.12 -0.45
N ALA A 25 6.55 8.70 0.31
CA ALA A 25 5.17 8.93 -0.11
C ALA A 25 5.08 9.64 -1.46
N GLU A 26 5.83 10.73 -1.63
CA GLU A 26 5.78 11.52 -2.86
C GLU A 26 6.35 10.79 -4.07
N TYR A 27 7.38 9.98 -3.86
CA TYR A 27 7.89 9.10 -4.89
C TYR A 27 6.82 8.09 -5.33
N ILE A 28 6.11 7.46 -4.38
CA ILE A 28 5.08 6.45 -4.69
C ILE A 28 3.87 7.06 -5.38
N LYS A 29 3.41 8.26 -4.99
CA LYS A 29 2.33 8.96 -5.69
C LYS A 29 2.63 9.14 -7.18
N HIS A 30 3.87 9.45 -7.51
CA HIS A 30 4.33 9.72 -8.87
C HIS A 30 5.03 8.53 -9.55
N PHE A 31 5.01 7.34 -8.94
CA PHE A 31 5.64 6.17 -9.54
C PHE A 31 4.92 5.78 -10.83
N ASP A 32 5.66 5.77 -11.94
CA ASP A 32 5.15 5.41 -13.26
C ASP A 32 6.26 4.70 -14.06
N ASP A 33 6.58 3.46 -13.67
CA ASP A 33 7.46 2.60 -14.45
C ASP A 33 6.64 1.68 -15.35
N ASN A 34 6.30 2.16 -16.55
CA ASN A 34 5.52 1.41 -17.53
C ASN A 34 6.25 0.19 -18.11
N SER A 35 7.56 0.05 -17.87
CA SER A 35 8.36 -1.07 -18.39
C SER A 35 8.37 -2.28 -17.44
N ALA A 36 8.35 -2.01 -16.14
CA ALA A 36 8.56 -3.03 -15.10
C ALA A 36 7.43 -3.07 -14.06
N GLY A 37 6.69 -1.98 -13.89
CA GLY A 37 5.75 -1.77 -12.79
C GLY A 37 6.42 -1.94 -11.42
N PHE A 38 5.63 -2.06 -10.36
CA PHE A 38 6.16 -2.34 -9.02
C PHE A 38 6.81 -3.72 -8.91
N MET A 39 6.32 -4.72 -9.65
CA MET A 39 6.77 -6.12 -9.53
C MET A 39 8.22 -6.31 -9.95
N TRP A 40 8.65 -5.64 -11.02
CA TRP A 40 9.99 -5.82 -11.60
C TRP A 40 10.87 -4.58 -11.49
N SER A 41 10.42 -3.54 -10.77
CA SER A 41 11.19 -2.30 -10.66
C SER A 41 12.56 -2.59 -10.05
N THR A 42 13.59 -2.04 -10.69
CA THR A 42 14.97 -2.06 -10.16
C THR A 42 15.26 -0.82 -9.31
N ASN A 43 14.27 0.05 -9.10
CA ASN A 43 14.43 1.23 -8.29
C ASN A 43 14.67 0.87 -6.82
N GLU A 44 15.67 1.49 -6.21
CA GLU A 44 16.08 1.21 -4.83
C GLU A 44 14.95 1.46 -3.81
N THR A 45 14.09 2.46 -4.03
CA THR A 45 12.94 2.75 -3.16
C THR A 45 11.93 1.62 -3.20
N VAL A 46 11.61 1.11 -4.40
CA VAL A 46 10.68 -0.02 -4.57
C VAL A 46 11.26 -1.28 -3.96
N TYR A 47 12.56 -1.52 -4.13
CA TYR A 47 13.26 -2.63 -3.50
C TYR A 47 13.20 -2.56 -1.96
N LYS A 48 13.50 -1.40 -1.37
CA LYS A 48 13.41 -1.19 0.08
C LYS A 48 12.00 -1.42 0.62
N LEU A 49 10.97 -1.01 -0.12
CA LEU A 49 9.58 -1.30 0.21
C LEU A 49 9.27 -2.80 0.17
N GLY A 50 9.71 -3.50 -0.88
CA GLY A 50 9.56 -4.96 -0.98
C GLY A 50 10.22 -5.68 0.21
N MET A 51 11.39 -5.22 0.65
CA MET A 51 12.07 -5.76 1.83
C MET A 51 11.33 -5.43 3.14
N ALA A 52 10.79 -4.22 3.29
CA ALA A 52 10.00 -3.84 4.46
C ALA A 52 8.70 -4.65 4.59
N LEU A 53 8.14 -5.10 3.47
CA LEU A 53 6.90 -5.88 3.40
C LEU A 53 7.14 -7.40 3.22
N VAL A 54 8.37 -7.89 3.38
CA VAL A 54 8.70 -9.30 3.12
C VAL A 54 7.90 -10.26 4.02
N THR A 55 7.60 -9.84 5.25
CA THR A 55 6.85 -10.63 6.23
C THR A 55 5.38 -10.78 5.88
N ASP A 56 4.86 -9.92 5.00
CA ASP A 56 3.48 -10.00 4.52
C ASP A 56 3.29 -11.15 3.50
N GLY A 57 4.39 -11.79 3.07
CA GLY A 57 4.34 -13.03 2.27
C GLY A 57 3.87 -12.79 0.83
N HIS A 58 4.09 -11.59 0.29
CA HIS A 58 3.68 -11.25 -1.07
C HIS A 58 4.40 -12.10 -2.13
N SER A 59 3.65 -12.48 -3.17
CA SER A 59 4.26 -12.75 -4.48
C SER A 59 4.57 -11.41 -5.16
N GLY A 60 5.43 -11.39 -6.18
CA GLY A 60 5.69 -10.15 -6.94
C GLY A 60 4.41 -9.50 -7.49
N ALA A 61 3.43 -10.32 -7.88
CA ALA A 61 2.14 -9.83 -8.38
C ALA A 61 1.28 -9.24 -7.26
N SER A 62 1.16 -9.90 -6.10
CA SER A 62 0.36 -9.35 -5.00
C SER A 62 1.02 -8.12 -4.38
N PHE A 63 2.35 -8.06 -4.34
CA PHE A 63 3.09 -6.84 -3.99
C PHE A 63 2.70 -5.68 -4.92
N ALA A 64 2.74 -5.89 -6.23
CA ALA A 64 2.41 -4.84 -7.19
C ALA A 64 0.96 -4.35 -7.07
N CYS A 65 0.00 -5.25 -6.84
CA CYS A 65 -1.39 -4.88 -6.57
C CYS A 65 -1.52 -4.03 -5.31
N THR A 66 -0.88 -4.43 -4.21
CA THR A 66 -0.89 -3.68 -2.94
C THR A 66 -0.26 -2.31 -3.10
N MET A 67 0.84 -2.19 -3.84
CA MET A 67 1.52 -0.91 -4.09
C MET A 67 0.69 0.03 -4.97
N HIS A 68 0.00 -0.47 -6.00
CA HIS A 68 -0.93 0.36 -6.78
C HIS A 68 -2.15 0.82 -5.96
N LEU A 69 -2.61 -0.02 -5.03
CA LEU A 69 -3.67 0.39 -4.10
C LEU A 69 -3.18 1.49 -3.16
N ALA A 70 -1.97 1.33 -2.59
CA ALA A 70 -1.33 2.35 -1.77
C ALA A 70 -1.16 3.66 -2.54
N GLN A 71 -0.68 3.60 -3.79
CA GLN A 71 -0.57 4.76 -4.69
C GLN A 71 -1.92 5.46 -4.88
N THR A 72 -3.00 4.72 -5.14
CA THR A 72 -4.36 5.30 -5.29
C THR A 72 -4.81 6.03 -4.03
N PHE A 73 -4.58 5.45 -2.85
CA PHE A 73 -4.97 6.04 -1.58
C PHE A 73 -4.16 7.30 -1.26
N LEU A 74 -2.86 7.27 -1.53
CA LEU A 74 -1.95 8.40 -1.34
C LEU A 74 -2.21 9.55 -2.32
N THR A 75 -2.65 9.26 -3.56
CA THR A 75 -3.01 10.32 -4.52
C THR A 75 -4.37 10.96 -4.18
N SER A 76 -5.22 10.26 -3.45
CA SER A 76 -6.53 10.77 -3.02
C SER A 76 -6.48 11.59 -1.73
N ASN A 77 -5.35 11.57 -1.00
CA ASN A 77 -5.16 12.26 0.27
C ASN A 77 -3.77 12.91 0.29
N ASP A 78 -3.71 14.24 0.49
CA ASP A 78 -2.43 14.93 0.55
C ASP A 78 -1.58 14.51 1.77
N ASP A 79 -2.23 14.03 2.82
CA ASP A 79 -1.62 13.62 4.09
C ASP A 79 -1.62 12.09 4.27
N ILE A 80 -0.42 11.55 4.51
CA ILE A 80 -0.21 10.12 4.77
C ILE A 80 -0.81 9.69 6.12
N ASP A 81 -0.84 10.56 7.11
CA ASP A 81 -1.42 10.24 8.42
C ASP A 81 -2.95 10.11 8.34
N ALA A 82 -3.59 11.04 7.63
CA ALA A 82 -5.01 10.92 7.29
C ALA A 82 -5.30 9.62 6.51
N THR A 83 -4.43 9.24 5.58
CA THR A 83 -4.56 7.99 4.81
C THR A 83 -4.54 6.76 5.71
N ILE A 84 -3.59 6.68 6.66
CA ILE A 84 -3.47 5.58 7.63
C ILE A 84 -4.72 5.47 8.49
N ILE A 85 -5.20 6.60 9.03
CA ILE A 85 -6.41 6.65 9.86
C ILE A 85 -7.63 6.16 9.08
N ASN A 86 -7.77 6.58 7.81
CA ASN A 86 -8.87 6.14 6.95
C ASN A 86 -8.86 4.62 6.75
N ILE A 87 -7.69 4.03 6.48
CA ILE A 87 -7.56 2.57 6.30
C ILE A 87 -7.89 1.83 7.61
N GLN A 88 -7.42 2.31 8.76
CA GLN A 88 -7.73 1.74 10.07
C GLN A 88 -9.24 1.75 10.35
N ASN A 89 -9.93 2.85 10.05
CA ASN A 89 -11.38 2.94 10.17
C ASN A 89 -12.09 1.94 9.25
N MET A 90 -11.60 1.73 8.03
CA MET A 90 -12.14 0.72 7.11
C MET A 90 -11.97 -0.71 7.65
N ILE A 91 -10.83 -1.03 8.29
CA ILE A 91 -10.61 -2.33 8.92
C ILE A 91 -11.60 -2.55 10.07
N ASN A 92 -11.74 -1.56 10.95
CA ASN A 92 -12.63 -1.65 12.11
C ASN A 92 -14.09 -1.84 11.67
N ASN A 93 -14.53 -1.09 10.66
CA ASN A 93 -15.88 -1.21 10.12
C ASN A 93 -16.12 -2.58 9.48
N ASN A 94 -15.15 -3.14 8.74
CA ASN A 94 -15.28 -4.48 8.14
C ASN A 94 -15.41 -5.60 9.18
N ASN A 95 -14.71 -5.47 10.31
CA ASN A 95 -14.79 -6.46 11.39
C ASN A 95 -16.16 -6.45 12.09
N ILE A 96 -16.86 -5.31 12.11
CA ILE A 96 -18.21 -5.21 12.69
C ILE A 96 -19.27 -5.89 11.81
N VAL A 97 -19.06 -5.96 10.49
CA VAL A 97 -20.04 -6.57 9.55
C VAL A 97 -19.85 -8.09 9.37
N ALA A 98 -18.76 -8.64 9.88
CA ALA A 98 -18.40 -10.06 9.75
C ALA A 98 -18.83 -10.92 10.96
N GLU A 99 -19.52 -10.34 11.95
CA GLU A 99 -20.10 -11.02 13.11
C GLU A 99 -21.60 -11.32 12.96
#